data_AF-A0A956H1A2-F1
#
_entry.id   AF-A0A956H1A2-F1
#
_cell.length_a   1.000
_cell.length_b   1.000
_cell.length_c   1.000
_cell.angle_alpha   90.00
_cell.angle_beta   90.00
_cell.angle_gamma   90.00
#
_symmetry.space_group_name_H-M   'P 1'
#
loop_
_entity.id
_entity.type
_entity.pdbx_description
1 polymer ?
#
loop_
_entity_poly.entity_id
_entity_poly.type
_entity_poly.pdbx_seq_one_letter_code
_entity_poly.pdbx_strand_id
1 'polypeptide(L)'
;MTHEASWTQARRALHAVIGEECPFGERISTATLERLLHERGLSHWRPLERQGEDDERILDEIIAALITDAVEPDDSAPVIVVTDESYLKTGTPFGLRWGELRAFAASFLATHADTLFGCDVLIMVGRHVVFVHHEGFFIVLASS
;
A
#
# COMPACT_ATOMS: atom_id res chain seq x y z
N MET A 1 -5.56 16.36 -5.29
CA MET A 1 -5.02 16.48 -6.66
C MET A 1 -3.89 15.47 -6.74
N THR A 2 -3.96 14.45 -7.59
CA THR A 2 -2.93 13.40 -7.64
C THR A 2 -1.66 13.94 -8.29
N HIS A 3 -0.51 13.74 -7.65
CA HIS A 3 0.80 14.06 -8.24
C HIS A 3 1.47 12.76 -8.71
N GLU A 4 2.25 12.81 -9.77
CA GLU A 4 3.09 11.66 -10.12
C GLU A 4 4.23 11.53 -9.10
N ALA A 5 4.39 10.34 -8.52
CA ALA A 5 5.57 9.98 -7.74
C ALA A 5 6.53 9.20 -8.63
N SER A 6 7.83 9.40 -8.44
CA SER A 6 8.85 8.66 -9.19
C SER A 6 9.05 7.25 -8.60
N TRP A 7 9.39 6.29 -9.46
CA TRP A 7 9.82 4.95 -9.03
C TRP A 7 11.01 4.99 -8.07
N THR A 8 11.91 5.97 -8.21
CA THR A 8 13.02 6.19 -7.28
C THR A 8 12.52 6.57 -5.89
N GLN A 9 11.51 7.44 -5.78
CA GLN A 9 10.91 7.78 -4.49
C GLN A 9 10.21 6.59 -3.85
N ALA A 10 9.41 5.85 -4.63
CA ALA A 10 8.72 4.66 -4.15
C ALA A 10 9.71 3.60 -3.64
N ARG A 11 10.78 3.33 -4.39
CA ARG A 11 11.84 2.39 -3.98
C ARG A 11 12.49 2.81 -2.66
N ARG A 12 12.87 4.09 -2.54
CA ARG A 12 13.50 4.62 -1.33
C ARG A 12 12.58 4.50 -0.12
N ALA A 13 11.29 4.82 -0.29
CA ALA A 13 10.30 4.71 0.79
C ALA A 13 10.13 3.25 1.25
N LEU A 14 10.03 2.31 0.32
CA LEU A 14 9.95 0.89 0.64
C LEU A 14 11.21 0.39 1.38
N HIS A 15 12.39 0.69 0.84
CA HIS A 15 13.67 0.25 1.39
C HIS A 15 13.97 0.87 2.76
N ALA A 16 13.48 2.07 3.04
CA ALA A 16 13.60 2.68 4.36
C ALA A 16 12.83 1.91 5.45
N VAL A 17 11.83 1.11 5.07
CA VAL A 17 10.99 0.34 6.00
C VAL A 17 11.39 -1.13 6.04
N ILE A 18 11.72 -1.69 4.87
CA ILE A 18 11.88 -3.15 4.68
C ILE A 18 13.34 -3.55 4.44
N GLY A 19 14.20 -2.60 4.09
CA GLY A 19 15.59 -2.85 3.71
C GLY A 19 15.79 -2.99 2.20
N GLU A 20 17.02 -2.77 1.75
CA GLU A 20 17.42 -2.77 0.33
C GLU A 20 17.32 -4.16 -0.33
N GLU A 21 17.34 -5.21 0.49
CA GLU A 21 17.21 -6.63 0.10
C GLU A 21 15.81 -6.96 -0.47
N CYS A 22 14.84 -6.04 -0.39
CA CYS A 22 13.49 -6.23 -0.92
C CYS A 22 13.49 -5.96 -2.44
N PRO A 23 13.17 -6.96 -3.28
CA PRO A 23 13.00 -6.72 -4.71
C PRO A 23 11.85 -5.72 -4.93
N PHE A 24 12.07 -4.76 -5.82
CA PHE A 24 11.10 -3.70 -6.14
C PHE A 24 11.08 -3.37 -7.63
N GLY A 25 9.93 -3.55 -8.27
CA GLY A 25 9.72 -3.28 -9.70
C GLY A 25 9.31 -4.52 -10.49
N GLU A 26 9.53 -5.71 -9.95
CA GLU A 26 8.73 -6.90 -10.30
C GLU A 26 7.43 -6.77 -9.49
N ARG A 27 6.27 -7.13 -10.05
CA ARG A 27 5.02 -7.31 -9.28
C ARG A 27 5.39 -7.86 -7.92
N ILE A 28 4.90 -7.28 -6.83
CA ILE A 28 5.21 -7.79 -5.48
C ILE A 28 4.92 -9.28 -5.51
N SER A 29 5.98 -10.07 -5.59
CA SER A 29 5.79 -11.47 -5.86
C SER A 29 5.19 -12.07 -4.60
N THR A 30 4.36 -13.10 -4.76
CA THR A 30 3.93 -13.93 -3.62
C THR A 30 5.13 -14.31 -2.77
N ALA A 31 6.31 -14.54 -3.36
CA ALA A 31 7.56 -14.78 -2.65
C ALA A 31 8.06 -13.59 -1.80
N THR A 32 7.91 -12.34 -2.26
CA THR A 32 8.25 -11.14 -1.47
C THR A 32 7.30 -11.02 -0.28
N LEU A 33 6.01 -11.25 -0.52
CA LEU A 33 4.98 -11.28 0.51
C LEU A 33 5.27 -12.37 1.56
N GLU A 34 5.52 -13.60 1.11
CA GLU A 34 5.85 -14.76 1.94
C GLU A 34 7.11 -14.53 2.77
N ARG A 35 8.16 -13.92 2.18
CA ARG A 35 9.38 -13.59 2.90
C ARG A 35 9.09 -12.60 4.03
N LEU A 36 8.32 -11.55 3.75
CA LEU A 36 7.94 -10.56 4.76
C LEU A 36 7.06 -11.16 5.85
N LEU A 37 6.10 -12.02 5.47
CA LEU A 37 5.26 -12.75 6.42
C LEU A 37 6.07 -13.73 7.27
N HIS A 38 7.11 -14.36 6.73
CA HIS A 38 8.00 -15.24 7.47
C HIS A 38 8.89 -14.48 8.45
N GLU A 39 9.51 -13.38 7.99
CA GLU A 39 10.42 -12.56 8.80
C GLU A 39 9.70 -11.74 9.88
N ARG A 40 8.44 -11.35 9.64
CA ARG A 40 7.65 -10.53 10.56
C ARG A 40 6.57 -11.32 11.31
N GLY A 41 6.25 -12.53 10.88
CA GLY A 41 5.25 -13.40 11.48
C GLY A 41 3.83 -13.16 10.98
N LEU A 42 3.02 -14.23 10.93
CA LEU A 42 1.61 -14.20 10.53
C LEU A 42 0.71 -13.38 11.48
N SER A 43 1.19 -13.04 12.68
CA SER A 43 0.46 -12.22 13.66
C SER A 43 0.16 -10.80 13.19
N HIS A 44 0.81 -10.34 12.11
CA HIS A 44 0.59 -9.02 11.52
C HIS A 44 -0.29 -9.05 10.27
N TRP A 45 -0.71 -10.24 9.82
CA TRP A 45 -1.67 -10.39 8.72
C TRP A 45 -3.09 -10.08 9.21
N ARG A 46 -3.76 -9.15 8.53
CA ARG A 46 -5.15 -8.77 8.75
C ARG A 46 -5.98 -9.32 7.58
N PRO A 47 -6.69 -10.44 7.78
CA PRO A 47 -7.48 -11.05 6.71
C PRO A 47 -8.67 -10.17 6.35
N LEU A 48 -9.01 -10.11 5.06
CA LEU A 48 -10.23 -9.46 4.59
C LEU A 48 -11.35 -10.50 4.48
N GLU A 49 -12.44 -10.31 5.22
CA GLU A 49 -13.52 -11.30 5.33
C GLU A 49 -14.31 -11.53 4.02
N ARG A 50 -14.13 -10.68 3.01
CA ARG A 50 -14.74 -10.84 1.68
C ARG A 50 -13.74 -10.49 0.58
N GLN A 51 -13.58 -11.42 -0.35
CA GLN A 51 -12.88 -11.18 -1.61
C GLN A 51 -13.77 -10.30 -2.50
N GLY A 52 -13.28 -9.11 -2.86
CA GLY A 52 -13.87 -8.26 -3.87
C GLY A 52 -15.04 -7.38 -3.41
N GLU A 53 -15.07 -6.19 -4.01
CA GLU A 53 -16.19 -5.25 -4.17
C GLU A 53 -16.43 -4.14 -3.12
N ASP A 54 -15.72 -4.11 -1.98
CA ASP A 54 -15.87 -3.00 -1.01
C ASP A 54 -14.53 -2.34 -0.67
N ASP A 55 -13.95 -1.68 -1.67
CA ASP A 55 -12.69 -0.95 -1.53
C ASP A 55 -12.76 0.19 -0.51
N GLU A 56 -13.94 0.79 -0.31
CA GLU A 56 -14.13 1.81 0.72
C GLU A 56 -13.95 1.20 2.12
N ARG A 57 -14.55 0.04 2.37
CA ARG A 57 -14.36 -0.69 3.63
C ARG A 57 -12.93 -1.19 3.81
N ILE A 58 -12.31 -1.73 2.76
CA ILE A 58 -10.90 -2.18 2.82
C ILE A 58 -10.00 -0.99 3.17
N LEU A 59 -10.22 0.17 2.54
CA LEU A 59 -9.48 1.37 2.85
C LEU A 59 -9.72 1.83 4.29
N ASP A 60 -10.95 1.76 4.79
CA ASP A 60 -11.30 2.11 6.16
C ASP A 60 -10.59 1.22 7.18
N GLU A 61 -10.51 -0.09 6.91
CA GLU A 61 -9.77 -1.04 7.74
C GLU A 61 -8.26 -0.75 7.72
N ILE A 62 -7.69 -0.40 6.57
CA ILE A 62 -6.29 0.00 6.45
C ILE A 62 -6.02 1.29 7.22
N ILE A 63 -6.87 2.31 7.06
CA ILE A 63 -6.74 3.60 7.76
C ILE A 63 -6.85 3.40 9.27
N ALA A 64 -7.84 2.63 9.73
CA ALA A 64 -8.02 2.34 11.15
C ALA A 64 -6.81 1.58 11.73
N ALA A 65 -6.27 0.62 10.97
CA ALA A 65 -5.07 -0.10 11.36
C ALA A 65 -3.83 0.81 11.45
N LEU A 66 -3.63 1.70 10.48
CA LEU A 66 -2.54 2.68 10.49
C LEU A 66 -2.63 3.65 11.68
N ILE A 67 -3.83 4.10 12.05
CA ILE A 67 -4.06 4.97 13.22
C ILE A 67 -3.86 4.22 14.55
N THR A 68 -4.23 2.93 14.60
CA THR A 68 -4.10 2.12 15.82
C THR A 68 -2.65 1.77 16.08
N ASP A 69 -1.89 1.42 15.04
CA ASP A 69 -0.53 0.92 15.14
C ASP A 69 0.52 2.05 15.20
N ALA A 70 0.15 3.29 14.87
CA ALA A 70 1.00 4.46 15.01
C ALA A 70 0.20 5.75 15.13
N VAL A 71 0.77 6.74 15.82
CA VAL A 71 0.31 8.14 15.84
C VAL A 71 -0.12 8.54 14.43
N GLU A 72 -1.37 8.98 14.30
CA GLU A 72 -2.02 9.42 13.06
C GLU A 72 -0.97 10.04 12.11
N PRO A 73 -0.75 9.44 10.92
CA PRO A 73 0.31 9.91 10.05
C PRO A 73 0.08 11.39 9.76
N ASP A 74 1.12 12.20 10.03
CA ASP A 74 1.09 13.64 9.82
C ASP A 74 0.46 13.95 8.46
N ASP A 75 -0.53 14.84 8.43
CA ASP A 75 -1.20 15.27 7.20
C ASP A 75 -0.21 15.77 6.12
N SER A 76 1.00 16.16 6.53
CA SER A 76 2.09 16.57 5.64
C SER A 76 2.89 15.39 5.05
N ALA A 77 2.74 14.17 5.57
CA ALA A 77 3.46 13.00 5.12
C ALA A 77 3.02 12.63 3.68
N PRO A 78 3.99 12.47 2.75
CA PRO A 78 3.66 11.99 1.42
C PRO A 78 3.17 10.55 1.51
N VAL A 79 2.04 10.29 0.86
CA VAL A 79 1.54 8.93 0.62
C VAL A 79 1.92 8.54 -0.79
N ILE A 80 2.55 7.37 -0.94
CA ILE A 80 2.85 6.79 -2.25
C ILE A 80 2.02 5.53 -2.41
N VAL A 81 1.19 5.49 -3.45
CA VAL A 81 0.39 4.31 -3.82
C VAL A 81 0.99 3.68 -5.08
N VAL A 82 1.28 2.38 -5.01
CA VAL A 82 1.71 1.59 -6.17
C VAL A 82 0.68 0.51 -6.41
N THR A 83 0.12 0.48 -7.61
CA THR A 83 -0.89 -0.49 -8.02
C THR A 83 -0.31 -1.48 -9.03
N ASP A 84 -1.03 -2.55 -9.30
CA ASP A 84 -0.71 -3.48 -10.37
C ASP A 84 -0.59 -2.78 -11.74
N GLU A 85 -1.42 -1.77 -12.03
CA GLU A 85 -1.30 -0.96 -13.24
C GLU A 85 0.01 -0.17 -13.31
N SER A 86 0.49 0.34 -12.17
CA SER A 86 1.80 1.00 -12.09
C SER A 86 2.88 0.03 -12.60
N TYR A 87 2.85 -1.23 -12.16
CA TYR A 87 3.81 -2.25 -12.59
C TYR A 87 3.62 -2.71 -14.05
N LEU A 88 2.39 -2.98 -14.48
CA LEU A 88 2.10 -3.69 -15.74
C LEU A 88 2.03 -2.78 -16.97
N LYS A 89 1.63 -1.53 -16.80
CA LYS A 89 1.33 -0.62 -17.93
C LYS A 89 2.36 0.50 -18.09
N THR A 90 3.54 0.38 -17.46
CA THR A 90 4.56 1.45 -17.37
C THR A 90 4.08 2.72 -16.65
N GLY A 91 3.01 2.61 -15.85
CA GLY A 91 2.49 3.70 -15.04
C GLY A 91 3.50 4.14 -13.98
N THR A 92 3.40 5.40 -13.56
CA THR A 92 4.14 5.90 -12.40
C THR A 92 3.35 5.63 -11.12
N PRO A 93 4.04 5.48 -9.96
CA PRO A 93 3.38 5.52 -8.66
C PRO A 93 2.59 6.82 -8.47
N PHE A 94 1.51 6.75 -7.68
CA PHE A 94 0.73 7.93 -7.30
C PHE A 94 1.29 8.56 -6.03
N GLY A 95 1.54 9.86 -6.06
CA GLY A 95 1.89 10.69 -4.91
C GLY A 95 0.68 11.49 -4.44
N LEU A 96 0.37 11.37 -3.14
CA LEU A 96 -0.79 11.96 -2.49
C LEU A 96 -0.39 12.58 -1.15
N ARG A 97 -1.24 13.43 -0.59
CA ARG A 97 -1.24 13.73 0.85
C ARG A 97 -2.13 12.73 1.59
N TRP A 98 -1.91 12.55 2.89
CA TRP A 98 -2.71 11.64 3.72
C TRP A 98 -4.22 11.89 3.59
N GLY A 99 -4.66 13.14 3.77
CA GLY A 99 -6.07 13.52 3.61
C GLY A 99 -6.67 13.35 2.21
N GLU A 100 -5.86 13.04 1.18
CA GLU A 100 -6.32 12.81 -0.19
C GLU A 100 -6.57 11.32 -0.49
N LEU A 101 -6.14 10.41 0.38
CA LEU A 101 -6.17 8.97 0.12
C LEU A 101 -7.59 8.43 -0.16
N ARG A 102 -8.58 8.86 0.63
CA ARG A 102 -9.99 8.48 0.42
C ARG A 102 -10.54 8.97 -0.92
N ALA A 103 -10.30 10.24 -1.24
CA ALA A 103 -10.74 10.82 -2.50
C ALA A 103 -10.06 10.17 -3.71
N PHE A 104 -8.79 9.78 -3.56
CA PHE A 104 -8.06 9.02 -4.57
C PHE A 104 -8.69 7.65 -4.82
N ALA A 105 -8.97 6.86 -3.78
CA ALA A 105 -9.57 5.54 -3.94
C ALA A 105 -10.93 5.62 -4.66
N ALA A 106 -11.79 6.55 -4.25
CA ALA A 106 -13.08 6.78 -4.90
C ALA A 106 -12.92 7.19 -6.38
N SER A 107 -11.95 8.06 -6.70
CA SER A 107 -11.68 8.46 -8.08
C SER A 107 -11.09 7.34 -8.94
N PHE A 108 -10.27 6.47 -8.34
CA PHE A 108 -9.65 5.33 -9.03
C PHE A 108 -10.73 4.34 -9.46
N LEU A 109 -11.65 4.01 -8.56
CA LEU A 109 -12.84 3.16 -8.80
C LEU A 109 -13.79 3.71 -9.87
N ALA A 110 -13.94 5.04 -9.93
CA ALA A 110 -14.78 5.65 -10.96
C ALA A 110 -14.16 5.55 -12.36
N THR A 111 -12.84 5.39 -12.44
CA THR A 111 -12.07 5.42 -13.70
C THR A 111 -11.73 4.02 -14.21
N HIS A 112 -11.54 3.06 -13.30
CA HIS A 112 -11.20 1.67 -13.61
C HIS A 112 -12.41 0.80 -13.23
N ALA A 113 -12.84 -0.08 -14.13
CA ALA A 113 -13.96 -1.00 -13.87
C ALA A 113 -13.62 -2.08 -12.82
N ASP A 114 -12.36 -2.13 -12.39
CA ASP A 114 -11.82 -3.06 -11.41
C ASP A 114 -11.65 -2.38 -10.05
N THR A 115 -11.58 -3.20 -9.00
CA THR A 115 -11.33 -2.72 -7.64
C THR A 115 -9.85 -2.36 -7.45
N LEU A 116 -9.57 -1.22 -6.82
CA LEU A 116 -8.24 -0.80 -6.37
C LEU A 116 -7.55 -1.93 -5.59
N PHE A 117 -8.26 -2.61 -4.67
CA PHE A 117 -7.72 -3.71 -3.87
C PHE A 117 -8.08 -5.11 -4.41
N GLY A 118 -8.58 -5.19 -5.66
CA GLY A 118 -8.76 -6.48 -6.34
C GLY A 118 -7.45 -7.11 -6.80
N CYS A 119 -6.37 -6.33 -6.76
CA CYS A 119 -5.02 -6.73 -7.08
C CYS A 119 -4.06 -6.28 -5.97
N ASP A 120 -2.78 -6.61 -6.13
CA ASP A 120 -1.77 -6.27 -5.14
C ASP A 120 -1.47 -4.76 -5.16
N VAL A 121 -1.55 -4.12 -3.98
CA VAL A 121 -1.31 -2.68 -3.80
C VAL A 121 -0.29 -2.44 -2.68
N LEU A 122 0.60 -1.47 -2.91
CA LEU A 122 1.42 -0.87 -1.87
C LEU A 122 0.88 0.50 -1.50
N ILE A 123 0.79 0.77 -0.21
CA ILE A 123 0.58 2.11 0.33
C ILE A 123 1.74 2.42 1.28
N MET A 124 2.55 3.41 0.94
CA MET A 124 3.66 3.88 1.77
C MET A 124 3.29 5.22 2.40
N VAL A 125 3.35 5.31 3.72
CA VAL A 125 3.03 6.53 4.47
C VAL A 125 3.98 6.71 5.66
N GLY A 126 4.86 7.71 5.57
CA GLY A 126 5.89 7.96 6.58
C GLY A 126 6.79 6.74 6.80
N ARG A 127 6.69 6.10 7.98
CA ARG A 127 7.44 4.90 8.36
C ARG A 127 6.69 3.59 8.11
N HIS A 128 5.51 3.65 7.48
CA HIS A 128 4.66 2.49 7.24
C HIS A 128 4.66 2.09 5.78
N VAL A 129 4.65 0.78 5.55
CA VAL A 129 4.27 0.19 4.27
C VAL A 129 3.11 -0.76 4.51
N VAL A 130 2.01 -0.53 3.83
CA VAL A 130 0.87 -1.44 3.76
C VAL A 130 0.99 -2.24 2.48
N PHE A 131 0.96 -3.56 2.62
CA PHE A 131 0.80 -4.49 1.51
C PHE A 131 -0.64 -4.97 1.53
N VAL A 132 -1.36 -4.70 0.46
CA VAL A 132 -2.73 -5.17 0.27
C VAL A 132 -2.70 -6.23 -0.81
N HIS A 133 -3.32 -7.37 -0.51
CA HIS A 133 -3.58 -8.47 -1.41
C HIS A 133 -5.09 -8.75 -1.34
N HIS A 134 -5.64 -9.43 -2.33
CA HIS A 134 -7.09 -9.70 -2.41
C HIS A 134 -7.65 -10.57 -1.26
N GLU A 135 -6.78 -11.17 -0.43
CA GLU A 135 -7.16 -11.99 0.73
C GLU A 135 -6.97 -11.27 2.08
N GLY A 136 -6.32 -10.11 2.09
CA GLY A 136 -5.88 -9.48 3.33
C GLY A 136 -4.80 -8.45 3.12
N PHE A 137 -4.39 -7.81 4.21
CA PHE A 137 -3.29 -6.86 4.19
C PHE A 137 -2.40 -7.04 5.42
N PHE A 138 -1.18 -6.53 5.34
CA PHE A 138 -0.35 -6.33 6.52
C PHE A 138 0.34 -4.98 6.47
N ILE A 139 0.72 -4.49 7.65
CA ILE A 139 1.41 -3.23 7.83
C ILE A 139 2.80 -3.53 8.38
N VAL A 140 3.83 -3.01 7.72
CA VAL A 140 5.21 -3.02 8.18
C VAL A 140 5.57 -1.63 8.67
N LEU A 141 6.06 -1.54 9.90
CA LEU A 141 6.63 -0.33 10.47
C LEU A 141 8.16 -0.41 10.39
N ALA A 142 8.82 0.67 9.98
CA ALA A 142 10.28 0.74 10.00
C ALA A 142 10.80 0.56 11.43
N SER A 143 11.73 -0.37 11.64
CA SER A 143 12.43 -0.53 12.92
C SER A 143 13.09 0.80 13.32
N SER A 144 12.84 1.25 14.55
CA SER A 144 13.51 2.41 15.17
C SER A 144 15.01 2.21 15.35
#